data_AF-A0A3N0BW81-F1
#
_entry.id   AF-A0A3N0BW81-F1
#
_cell.length_a   1.000
_cell.length_b   1.000
_cell.length_c   1.000
_cell.angle_alpha   90.00
_cell.angle_beta   90.00
_cell.angle_gamma   90.00
#
_symmetry.space_group_name_H-M   'P 1'
#
loop_
_entity.id
_entity.type
_entity.pdbx_description
1 polymer ?
#
loop_
_entity_poly.entity_id
_entity_poly.type
_entity_poly.pdbx_seq_one_letter_code
_entity_poly.pdbx_strand_id
1 'polypeptide(L)'
;MSIKQPDKANVDDIMNALNSYIQGEKVDSICKLYDIDDLTFNRWYARYGVFASKYYQMKMEHEHLKKKYQSLFESHEALYEKLDLMRQFVNKLEG
;
A
#
# COMPACT_ATOMS: atom_id res chain seq x y z
N MET A 1 -10.72 25.30 27.65
CA MET A 1 -10.23 24.25 26.73
C MET A 1 -10.60 24.68 25.32
N SER A 2 -9.61 24.96 24.48
CA SER A 2 -9.84 25.39 23.10
C SER A 2 -10.00 24.14 22.24
N ILE A 3 -11.20 23.93 21.70
CA ILE A 3 -11.50 22.83 20.77
C ILE A 3 -10.94 23.25 19.42
N LYS A 4 -9.86 22.60 18.95
CA LYS A 4 -9.40 22.77 17.57
C LYS A 4 -10.53 22.32 16.64
N GLN A 5 -10.97 23.20 15.74
CA GLN A 5 -12.04 22.93 14.80
C GLN A 5 -11.67 21.77 13.86
N PRO A 6 -12.60 20.85 13.54
CA PRO A 6 -12.39 19.69 12.67
C PRO A 6 -12.18 20.04 11.18
N ASP A 7 -12.23 21.33 10.80
CA ASP A 7 -12.21 21.81 9.40
C ASP A 7 -10.80 22.17 8.86
N LYS A 8 -9.72 21.83 9.57
CA LYS A 8 -8.33 22.10 9.12
C LYS A 8 -7.46 20.87 8.87
N ALA A 9 -7.97 19.66 9.10
CA ALA A 9 -7.19 18.45 8.81
C ALA A 9 -7.08 18.27 7.30
N ASN A 10 -5.86 18.07 6.80
CA ASN A 10 -5.66 17.70 5.40
C ASN A 10 -6.29 16.33 5.14
N VAL A 11 -6.78 16.12 3.92
CA VAL A 11 -7.33 14.83 3.48
C VAL A 11 -6.34 13.70 3.71
N ASP A 12 -5.05 13.95 3.51
CA ASP A 12 -3.99 12.96 3.76
C ASP A 12 -3.95 12.50 5.22
N ASP A 13 -4.10 13.42 6.18
CA ASP A 13 -4.10 13.09 7.61
C ASP A 13 -5.31 12.26 7.99
N ILE A 14 -6.48 12.62 7.45
CA ILE A 14 -7.72 11.85 7.64
C ILE A 14 -7.53 10.43 7.09
N MET A 15 -7.03 10.32 5.86
CA MET A 15 -6.83 9.02 5.21
C MET A 15 -5.77 8.18 5.94
N ASN A 16 -4.70 8.79 6.43
CA ASN A 16 -3.67 8.11 7.20
C ASN A 16 -4.20 7.62 8.56
N ALA A 17 -4.95 8.45 9.28
CA ALA A 17 -5.60 8.06 10.53
C ALA A 17 -6.56 6.87 10.34
N LEU A 18 -7.40 6.92 9.30
CA LEU A 18 -8.33 5.83 8.99
C LEU A 18 -7.60 4.55 8.53
N ASN A 19 -6.53 4.70 7.75
CA ASN A 19 -5.70 3.56 7.34
C ASN A 19 -4.99 2.89 8.51
N SER A 20 -4.51 3.65 9.50
CA SER A 20 -3.94 3.10 10.74
C SER A 20 -4.98 2.27 11.50
N TYR A 21 -6.21 2.77 11.61
CA TYR A 21 -7.30 2.01 12.22
C TYR A 21 -7.63 0.73 11.47
N ILE A 22 -7.71 0.76 10.13
CA ILE A 22 -7.95 -0.42 9.29
C ILE A 22 -6.85 -1.48 9.47
N GLN A 23 -5.62 -1.05 9.74
CA GLN A 23 -4.48 -1.94 10.04
C GLN A 23 -4.45 -2.44 11.49
N GLY A 24 -5.39 -2.01 12.34
CA GLY A 24 -5.57 -2.50 13.70
C GLY A 24 -5.07 -1.56 14.80
N GLU A 25 -4.64 -0.34 14.47
CA GLU A 25 -4.24 0.64 15.49
C GLU A 25 -5.46 1.10 16.32
N LYS A 26 -5.24 1.32 17.62
CA LYS A 26 -6.32 1.72 18.53
C LYS A 26 -6.70 3.18 18.32
N VAL A 27 -7.99 3.49 18.44
CA VAL A 27 -8.53 4.85 18.30
C VAL A 27 -7.82 5.83 19.24
N ASP A 28 -7.63 5.48 20.51
CA ASP A 28 -6.92 6.34 21.47
C ASP A 28 -5.50 6.73 21.02
N SER A 29 -4.78 5.80 20.39
CA SER A 29 -3.43 6.06 19.86
C SER A 29 -3.49 7.02 18.67
N ILE A 30 -4.45 6.80 17.78
CA ILE A 30 -4.66 7.63 16.58
C ILE A 30 -5.06 9.04 17.00
N CYS A 31 -6.04 9.17 17.90
CA CYS A 31 -6.49 10.45 18.43
C CYS A 31 -5.33 11.26 19.04
N LYS A 32 -4.45 10.61 19.80
CA LYS A 32 -3.23 11.24 20.34
C LYS A 32 -2.24 11.65 19.24
N LEU A 33 -2.02 10.79 18.25
CA LEU A 33 -1.05 11.05 17.17
C LEU A 33 -1.46 12.26 16.31
N TYR A 34 -2.75 12.39 16.02
CA TYR A 34 -3.29 13.45 15.17
C TYR A 34 -3.83 14.65 15.95
N ASP A 35 -3.70 14.67 17.29
CA ASP A 35 -4.22 15.73 18.18
C ASP A 35 -5.71 16.02 17.94
N ILE A 36 -6.52 14.95 17.87
CA ILE A 36 -7.97 14.99 17.69
C ILE A 36 -8.69 14.25 18.82
N ASP A 37 -10.00 14.53 18.96
CA ASP A 37 -10.86 13.77 19.87
C ASP A 37 -11.55 12.59 19.17
N ASP A 38 -12.10 11.68 19.97
CA ASP A 38 -12.80 10.49 19.48
C ASP A 38 -14.01 10.87 18.63
N LEU A 39 -14.67 11.99 18.92
CA LEU A 39 -15.82 12.45 18.15
C LEU A 39 -15.42 12.85 16.73
N THR A 40 -14.30 13.53 16.57
CA THR A 40 -13.72 13.92 15.28
C THR A 40 -13.31 12.68 14.50
N PHE A 41 -12.62 11.74 15.14
CA PHE A 41 -12.28 10.45 14.51
C PHE A 41 -13.53 9.70 14.04
N ASN A 42 -14.56 9.58 14.89
CA ASN A 42 -15.80 8.91 14.54
C ASN A 42 -16.53 9.60 13.36
N ARG A 43 -16.50 10.93 13.28
CA ARG A 43 -17.02 11.68 12.13
C ARG A 43 -16.25 11.38 10.85
N TRP A 44 -14.92 11.33 10.92
CA TRP A 44 -14.08 10.95 9.78
C TRP A 44 -14.38 9.53 9.33
N TYR A 45 -14.48 8.59 10.27
CA TYR A 45 -14.77 7.19 9.97
C TYR A 45 -16.16 7.02 9.35
N ALA A 46 -17.18 7.69 9.88
CA ALA A 46 -18.53 7.66 9.32
C ALA A 46 -18.58 8.22 7.89
N ARG A 47 -17.80 9.29 7.61
CA ARG A 47 -17.80 9.96 6.30
C ARG A 47 -16.93 9.28 5.26
N TYR A 48 -15.77 8.75 5.66
CA TYR A 48 -14.73 8.30 4.73
C TYR A 48 -14.28 6.85 4.95
N GLY A 49 -14.73 6.17 6.00
CA GLY A 49 -14.25 4.84 6.38
C GLY A 49 -14.41 3.78 5.29
N VAL A 50 -15.54 3.79 4.57
CA VAL A 50 -15.76 2.88 3.42
C VAL A 50 -14.75 3.16 2.29
N PHE A 51 -14.50 4.43 2.01
CA PHE A 51 -13.53 4.83 0.98
C PHE A 51 -12.11 4.46 1.39
N ALA A 52 -11.72 4.75 2.64
CA ALA A 52 -10.42 4.37 3.19
C ALA A 52 -10.18 2.85 3.14
N SER A 53 -11.19 2.04 3.48
CA SER A 53 -11.11 0.59 3.40
C SER A 53 -10.89 0.08 1.98
N LYS A 54 -11.67 0.58 1.01
CA LYS A 54 -11.49 0.23 -0.41
C LYS A 54 -10.14 0.68 -0.96
N TYR A 55 -9.72 1.89 -0.60
CA TYR A 55 -8.43 2.41 -1.01
C TYR A 55 -7.27 1.57 -0.45
N TYR A 56 -7.36 1.16 0.81
CA TYR A 56 -6.39 0.26 1.43
C TYR A 56 -6.33 -1.08 0.71
N GLN A 57 -7.47 -1.70 0.42
CA GLN A 57 -7.54 -2.95 -0.35
C GLN A 57 -6.89 -2.81 -1.73
N MET A 58 -7.26 -1.75 -2.47
CA MET A 58 -6.67 -1.46 -3.78
C MET A 58 -5.14 -1.29 -3.70
N LYS A 59 -4.64 -0.60 -2.68
CA LYS A 59 -3.20 -0.43 -2.45
C LYS A 59 -2.50 -1.77 -2.20
N MET A 60 -3.10 -2.65 -1.40
CA MET A 60 -2.56 -3.99 -1.13
C MET A 60 -2.53 -4.86 -2.39
N GLU A 61 -3.59 -4.81 -3.19
CA GLU A 61 -3.66 -5.53 -4.48
C GLU A 61 -2.61 -5.02 -5.47
N HIS A 62 -2.42 -3.70 -5.54
CA HIS A 62 -1.41 -3.10 -6.40
C HIS A 62 0.02 -3.51 -5.99
N GLU A 63 0.35 -3.47 -4.70
CA GLU A 63 1.65 -3.94 -4.21
C GLU A 63 1.87 -5.43 -4.47
N HIS A 64 0.83 -6.25 -4.31
CA HIS A 64 0.88 -7.67 -4.65
C HIS A 64 1.12 -7.90 -6.14
N LEU A 65 0.43 -7.15 -6.99
CA LEU A 65 0.60 -7.22 -8.45
C LEU A 65 2.01 -6.79 -8.88
N LYS A 66 2.54 -5.73 -8.27
CA LYS A 66 3.91 -5.25 -8.52
C LYS A 66 4.95 -6.35 -8.21
N LYS A 67 4.80 -7.05 -7.08
CA LYS A 67 5.67 -8.18 -6.73
C LYS A 67 5.58 -9.33 -7.74
N LYS A 68 4.36 -9.66 -8.19
CA LYS A 68 4.16 -10.68 -9.25
C LYS A 68 4.84 -10.29 -10.55
N TYR A 69 4.70 -9.03 -10.96
CA TYR A 69 5.34 -8.53 -12.17
C TYR A 69 6.87 -8.58 -12.08
N GLN A 70 7.42 -8.17 -10.94
CA GLN A 70 8.87 -8.27 -10.69
C GLN A 70 9.36 -9.72 -10.79
N SER A 71 8.67 -10.67 -10.13
CA SER A 71 9.03 -12.09 -10.20
C SER A 71 8.92 -12.66 -11.62
N LEU A 72 7.90 -12.25 -12.38
CA LEU A 72 7.75 -12.63 -13.78
C LEU A 72 8.91 -12.08 -14.63
N PHE A 73 9.30 -10.83 -14.41
CA PHE A 73 10.41 -10.19 -15.09
C PHE A 73 11.74 -10.90 -14.81
N GLU A 74 12.04 -11.19 -13.54
CA GLU A 74 13.23 -11.95 -13.15
C GLU A 74 13.27 -13.35 -13.78
N SER A 75 12.11 -14.02 -13.86
CA SER A 75 12.00 -15.33 -14.52
C SER A 75 12.20 -15.24 -16.03
N HIS A 76 11.73 -14.16 -16.65
CA HIS A 76 11.91 -13.89 -18.07
C HIS A 76 13.39 -13.68 -18.38
N GLU A 77 14.09 -12.81 -17.66
CA GLU A 77 15.53 -12.58 -17.81
C GLU A 77 16.34 -13.88 -17.65
N ALA A 78 16.08 -14.66 -16.59
CA ALA A 78 16.77 -15.93 -16.36
C ALA A 78 16.55 -16.95 -17.50
N LEU A 79 15.37 -16.94 -18.13
CA LEU A 79 15.09 -17.80 -19.28
C LEU A 79 15.91 -17.37 -20.51
N TYR A 80 16.04 -16.06 -20.75
CA TYR A 80 16.85 -15.54 -21.85
C TYR A 80 18.34 -15.85 -21.68
N GLU A 81 18.89 -15.67 -20.49
CA GLU A 81 20.27 -16.08 -20.19
C GLU A 81 20.50 -17.56 -20.47
N LYS A 82 19.55 -18.41 -20.04
CA LYS A 82 19.64 -19.85 -20.27
C LYS A 82 19.56 -20.21 -21.77
N LEU A 83 18.70 -19.54 -22.53
CA LEU A 83 18.60 -19.74 -23.99
C LEU A 83 19.88 -19.32 -24.70
N ASP A 84 20.49 -18.21 -24.29
CA ASP A 84 21.75 -17.76 -24.88
C ASP A 84 22.89 -18.75 -24.59
N LEU A 85 23.00 -19.24 -23.35
CA LEU A 85 23.97 -20.28 -22.98
C LEU A 85 23.78 -21.56 -23.81
N MET A 86 22.55 -22.02 -24.02
CA MET A 86 22.27 -23.18 -24.87
C MET A 86 22.69 -22.93 -26.31
N ARG A 87 22.39 -21.75 -26.87
CA ARG A 87 22.81 -21.39 -28.23
C ARG A 87 24.33 -21.39 -28.37
N GLN A 88 25.05 -20.82 -27.41
CA GLN A 88 26.51 -20.83 -27.40
C GLN A 88 27.08 -22.26 -27.30
N PHE A 89 26.45 -23.14 -26.53
CA PHE A 89 26.85 -24.54 -26.41
C PHE A 89 26.67 -25.31 -27.72
N VAL A 90 25.51 -25.17 -28.39
CA VAL A 90 25.25 -25.81 -29.68
C VAL A 90 26.27 -25.35 -30.73
N ASN A 91 26.52 -24.04 -30.83
CA ASN A 91 27.50 -23.50 -31.78
C ASN A 91 28.92 -24.05 -31.57
N LYS A 92 29.28 -24.45 -30.34
CA LYS A 92 30.58 -25.06 -30.02
C LYS A 92 30.66 -26.56 -30.35
N LEU A 93 29.52 -27.24 -30.49
CA LEU A 93 29.48 -28.65 -30.88
C LEU A 93 29.46 -28.84 -32.40
N GLU A 94 29.01 -27.83 -33.14
CA GLU A 94 28.88 -27.87 -34.60
C GLU A 94 30.10 -27.31 -35.36
N GLY A 95 31.06 -26.68 -34.67
CA GLY A 95 32.31 -26.14 -35.23
C GLY A 95 33.55 -26.87 -34.77
#